data_AF-A0A4Y2UG56-F1
#
_entry.id   AF-A0A4Y2UG56-F1
#
_cell.length_a   1.000
_cell.length_b   1.000
_cell.length_c   1.000
_cell.angle_alpha   90.00
_cell.angle_beta   90.00
_cell.angle_gamma   90.00
#
_symmetry.space_group_name_H-M   'P 1'
#
loop_
_entity.id
_entity.type
_entity.pdbx_description
1 polymer ?
#
loop_
_entity_poly.entity_id
_entity_poly.type
_entity_poly.pdbx_seq_one_letter_code
_entity_poly.pdbx_strand_id
1 'polypeptide(L)'
;MDQPEGESQSFANRILQELYPQIPIPFQSQPQNLTAKEETFIKNEIVRTMKKISIKKAPEYDGIDFIVLKTIFRTHPEILITFYNKCLSLQCFPNPLDIGVTVLFLKKGKTNRN
;
A
#
# COMPACT_ATOMS: atom_id res chain seq x y z
N MET A 1 -18.84 -15.85 -35.04
CA MET A 1 -17.46 -16.30 -34.75
C MET A 1 -17.22 -15.99 -33.30
N ASP A 2 -17.76 -16.85 -32.45
CA ASP A 2 -17.82 -16.69 -31.00
C ASP A 2 -16.46 -17.04 -30.41
N GLN A 3 -15.80 -16.05 -29.81
CA GLN A 3 -14.55 -16.26 -29.09
C GLN A 3 -14.90 -16.89 -27.73
N PRO A 4 -14.22 -17.96 -27.28
CA PRO A 4 -14.55 -18.60 -26.01
C PRO A 4 -13.96 -17.76 -24.88
N GLU A 5 -14.66 -16.67 -24.53
CA GLU A 5 -14.25 -15.71 -23.49
C GLU A 5 -14.04 -16.38 -22.10
N GLY A 6 -14.64 -17.56 -21.89
CA GLY A 6 -14.53 -18.35 -20.66
C GLY A 6 -13.19 -19.04 -20.41
N GLU A 7 -12.40 -19.38 -21.44
CA GLU A 7 -11.12 -20.08 -21.25
C GLU A 7 -10.02 -19.14 -20.75
N SER A 8 -9.95 -17.92 -21.28
CA SER A 8 -8.97 -16.92 -20.87
C SER A 8 -9.14 -16.48 -19.42
N GLN A 9 -10.39 -16.30 -18.97
CA GLN A 9 -10.68 -15.87 -17.60
C GLN A 9 -10.45 -17.01 -16.60
N SER A 10 -10.86 -18.23 -16.93
CA SER A 10 -10.62 -19.39 -16.07
C SER A 10 -9.13 -19.71 -15.94
N PHE A 11 -8.35 -19.58 -17.02
CA PHE A 11 -6.90 -19.74 -17.00
C PHE A 11 -6.21 -18.67 -16.15
N ALA A 12 -6.61 -17.40 -16.29
CA ALA A 12 -6.09 -16.30 -15.47
C ALA A 12 -6.39 -16.54 -13.97
N ASN A 13 -7.61 -16.95 -13.64
CA ASN A 13 -8.01 -17.26 -12.26
C ASN A 13 -7.21 -18.43 -11.69
N ARG A 14 -6.93 -19.46 -12.50
CA ARG A 14 -6.11 -20.60 -12.07
C ARG A 14 -4.66 -20.19 -11.79
N ILE A 15 -4.06 -19.35 -12.64
CA ILE A 15 -2.73 -18.78 -12.38
C ILE A 15 -2.73 -17.95 -11.11
N LEU A 16 -3.76 -17.11 -10.89
CA LEU A 16 -3.87 -16.30 -9.68
C LEU A 16 -3.94 -17.16 -8.42
N GLN A 17 -4.72 -18.25 -8.43
CA GLN A 17 -4.81 -19.18 -7.30
C GLN A 17 -3.51 -19.93 -7.03
N GLU A 18 -2.75 -20.25 -8.08
CA GLU A 18 -1.46 -20.96 -7.96
C GLU A 18 -0.35 -20.04 -7.44
N LEU A 19 -0.34 -18.78 -7.87
CA LEU A 19 0.63 -17.77 -7.40
C LEU A 19 0.30 -17.24 -6.00
N TYR A 20 -0.99 -17.15 -5.66
CA TYR A 20 -1.49 -16.61 -4.40
C TYR A 20 -2.52 -17.56 -3.79
N PRO A 21 -2.09 -18.66 -3.16
CA PRO A 21 -3.00 -19.49 -2.38
C PRO A 21 -3.65 -18.63 -1.29
N GLN A 22 -4.94 -18.85 -1.02
CA GLN A 22 -5.69 -18.12 0.02
C GLN A 22 -5.08 -18.41 1.39
N ILE A 23 -4.10 -17.60 1.80
CA ILE A 23 -3.54 -17.61 3.15
C ILE A 23 -4.51 -16.80 4.02
N PRO A 24 -4.91 -17.29 5.20
CA PRO A 24 -5.66 -16.49 6.16
C PRO A 24 -4.91 -15.18 6.39
N ILE A 25 -5.54 -14.04 6.09
CA ILE A 25 -4.93 -12.71 6.20
C ILE A 25 -4.40 -12.55 7.63
N PRO A 26 -3.07 -12.57 7.86
CA PRO A 26 -2.54 -12.50 9.22
C PRO A 26 -2.63 -11.07 9.77
N PHE A 27 -2.99 -10.10 8.92
CA PHE A 27 -3.05 -8.68 9.24
C PHE A 27 -4.46 -8.27 9.68
N GLN A 28 -4.98 -8.92 10.73
CA GLN A 28 -5.79 -8.15 11.65
C GLN A 28 -4.79 -7.32 12.46
N SER A 29 -4.78 -6.01 12.22
CA SER A 29 -4.16 -5.04 13.12
C SER A 29 -4.83 -5.16 14.49
N GLN A 30 -4.40 -6.13 15.29
CA GLN A 30 -4.79 -6.18 16.69
C GLN A 30 -4.19 -4.93 17.33
N PRO A 31 -5.00 -4.11 18.04
CA PRO A 31 -4.45 -3.02 18.82
C PRO A 31 -3.48 -3.65 19.82
N GLN A 32 -2.17 -3.46 19.59
CA GLN A 32 -1.17 -3.86 20.57
C GLN A 32 -1.50 -3.04 21.81
N ASN A 33 -1.88 -3.73 22.89
CA ASN A 33 -2.14 -3.09 24.18
C ASN A 33 -0.78 -2.66 24.75
N LEU A 34 -0.23 -1.57 24.20
CA LEU A 34 0.98 -0.94 24.68
C LEU A 34 0.61 -0.24 25.98
N THR A 35 0.86 -0.91 27.10
CA THR A 35 0.58 -0.43 28.47
C THR A 35 1.37 0.85 28.82
N ALA A 36 2.33 1.28 27.99
CA ALA A 36 3.05 2.54 28.12
C ALA A 36 2.45 3.58 27.16
N LYS A 37 2.01 4.72 27.69
CA LYS A 37 1.56 5.86 26.90
C LYS A 37 2.73 6.35 26.03
N GLU A 38 2.71 5.98 24.75
CA GLU A 38 3.71 6.45 23.79
C GLU A 38 3.71 7.98 23.72
N GLU A 39 4.91 8.55 23.59
CA GLU A 39 5.12 9.99 23.56
C GLU A 39 4.63 10.57 22.22
N THR A 40 4.03 11.75 22.23
CA THR A 40 3.49 12.37 21.01
C THR A 40 4.60 12.70 20.02
N PHE A 41 4.35 12.48 18.73
CA PHE A 41 5.23 12.90 17.66
C PHE A 41 5.48 14.41 17.69
N ILE A 42 6.77 14.77 17.63
CA ILE A 42 7.24 16.15 17.62
C ILE A 42 7.58 16.55 16.18
N LYS A 43 7.40 17.84 15.84
CA LYS A 43 7.70 18.41 14.52
C LYS A 43 9.07 17.98 13.96
N ASN A 44 10.11 17.96 14.79
CA ASN A 44 11.47 17.59 14.37
C ASN A 44 11.57 16.14 13.90
N GLU A 45 10.78 15.24 14.46
CA GLU A 45 10.74 13.84 14.07
C GLU A 45 10.13 13.69 12.68
N ILE A 46 8.97 14.32 12.45
CA ILE A 46 8.31 14.36 11.14
C ILE A 46 9.25 14.95 10.08
N VAL A 47 9.96 16.04 10.40
CA VAL A 47 10.95 16.65 9.49
C VAL A 47 12.05 15.65 9.10
N ARG A 48 12.58 14.89 10.07
CA ARG A 48 13.64 13.89 9.80
C ARG A 48 13.10 12.75 8.93
N THR A 49 11.88 12.28 9.19
CA THR A 49 11.24 11.22 8.41
C THR A 49 10.98 11.67 6.97
N MET A 50 10.44 12.87 6.78
CA MET A 50 10.22 13.46 5.44
C MET A 50 11.51 13.60 4.62
N LYS A 51 12.66 13.79 5.27
CA LYS A 51 13.99 13.82 4.61
C LYS A 51 14.52 12.42 4.24
N LYS A 52 14.09 11.38 4.96
CA LYS A 52 14.54 9.99 4.75
C LYS A 52 13.70 9.24 3.71
N ILE A 53 12.46 9.65 3.46
CA ILE A 53 11.59 8.98 2.47
C ILE A 53 12.21 9.11 1.07
N SER A 54 12.38 7.96 0.41
CA SER A 54 12.90 7.90 -0.95
C SER A 54 11.83 8.31 -1.96
N ILE A 55 12.16 9.29 -2.80
CA ILE A 55 11.27 9.91 -3.80
C ILE A 55 10.80 8.93 -4.89
N LYS A 56 11.46 7.77 -5.01
CA LYS A 56 11.29 6.84 -6.14
C LYS A 56 10.25 5.75 -5.90
N LYS A 57 9.46 5.82 -4.83
CA LYS A 57 8.35 4.87 -4.62
C LYS A 57 7.18 5.27 -5.52
N ALA A 58 6.60 4.31 -6.22
CA ALA A 58 5.34 4.50 -6.91
C ALA A 58 4.25 4.86 -5.87
N PRO A 59 3.24 5.66 -6.25
CA PRO A 59 2.07 5.88 -5.40
C PRO A 59 1.46 4.54 -5.02
N GLU A 60 1.13 4.37 -3.74
CA GLU A 60 0.35 3.22 -3.29
C GLU A 60 -1.10 3.36 -3.79
N TYR A 61 -1.93 2.35 -3.56
CA TYR A 61 -3.32 2.32 -4.05
C TYR A 61 -4.18 3.51 -3.58
N ASP A 62 -3.81 4.13 -2.46
CA ASP A 62 -4.49 5.28 -1.86
C ASP A 62 -4.31 6.60 -2.64
N GLY A 63 -3.44 6.63 -3.65
CA GLY A 63 -3.15 7.82 -4.45
C GLY A 63 -2.35 8.89 -3.71
N ILE A 64 -1.85 8.60 -2.51
CA ILE A 64 -1.03 9.53 -1.71
C ILE A 64 0.42 9.28 -2.06
N ASP A 65 0.90 9.93 -3.10
CA ASP A 65 2.30 9.86 -3.47
C ASP A 65 3.19 10.77 -2.62
N PHE A 66 4.50 10.60 -2.77
CA PHE A 66 5.47 11.44 -2.07
C PHE A 66 5.34 12.93 -2.43
N ILE A 67 4.87 13.28 -3.63
CA ILE A 67 4.69 14.67 -4.07
C ILE A 67 3.55 15.31 -3.28
N VAL A 68 2.43 14.62 -3.13
CA VAL A 68 1.29 15.03 -2.31
C VAL A 68 1.73 15.22 -0.86
N LEU A 69 2.40 14.22 -0.27
CA LEU A 69 2.87 14.28 1.11
C LEU A 69 3.85 15.45 1.33
N LYS A 70 4.78 15.68 0.39
CA LYS A 70 5.72 16.79 0.44
C LYS A 70 5.04 18.15 0.28
N THR A 71 3.98 18.21 -0.54
CA THR A 71 3.21 19.45 -0.74
C THR A 71 2.47 19.81 0.55
N ILE A 72 1.78 18.85 1.17
CA ILE A 72 1.10 19.03 2.45
C ILE A 72 2.09 19.50 3.52
N PHE A 73 3.24 18.83 3.63
CA PHE A 73 4.27 19.21 4.61
C PHE A 73 4.84 20.62 4.37
N ARG A 74 4.91 21.08 3.11
CA ARG A 74 5.37 22.43 2.77
C ARG A 74 4.35 23.50 3.08
N THR A 75 3.06 23.23 2.85
CA THR A 75 2.00 24.21 3.05
C THR A 75 1.52 24.27 4.50
N HIS A 76 1.33 23.09 5.12
CA HIS A 76 0.67 22.93 6.42
C HIS A 76 1.24 21.72 7.17
N PRO A 77 2.48 21.78 7.67
CA PRO A 77 3.14 20.66 8.36
C PRO A 77 2.39 20.18 9.61
N GLU A 78 1.61 21.05 10.25
CA GLU A 78 0.75 20.73 11.39
C GLU A 78 -0.33 19.69 11.08
N ILE A 79 -0.76 19.55 9.82
CA ILE A 79 -1.73 18.53 9.42
C ILE A 79 -1.14 17.15 9.69
N LEU A 80 0.10 16.90 9.27
CA LEU A 80 0.76 15.61 9.47
C LEU A 80 1.00 15.34 10.95
N ILE A 81 1.45 16.34 11.70
CA ILE A 81 1.69 16.20 13.14
C ILE A 81 0.38 15.84 13.88
N THR A 82 -0.69 16.59 13.60
CA THR A 82 -2.00 16.35 14.19
C THR A 82 -2.56 14.99 13.81
N PHE A 83 -2.43 14.63 12.53
CA PHE A 83 -2.88 13.34 12.00
C PHE A 83 -2.19 12.17 12.69
N TYR A 84 -0.85 12.15 12.72
CA TYR A 84 -0.11 11.06 13.36
C TYR A 84 -0.32 11.00 14.87
N ASN A 85 -0.43 12.15 15.55
CA ASN A 85 -0.76 12.17 16.98
C ASN A 85 -2.19 11.69 17.24
N LYS A 86 -3.12 11.94 16.32
CA LYS A 86 -4.47 11.38 16.40
C LYS A 86 -4.45 9.87 16.21
N CYS A 87 -3.72 9.36 15.21
CA CYS A 87 -3.51 7.93 15.02
C CYS A 87 -2.92 7.26 16.27
N LEU A 88 -1.91 7.88 16.89
CA LEU A 88 -1.30 7.43 18.13
C LEU A 88 -2.31 7.39 19.28
N SER A 89 -3.12 8.45 19.45
CA SER A 89 -4.14 8.51 20.50
C SER A 89 -5.25 7.47 20.32
N LEU A 90 -5.56 7.12 19.07
CA LEU A 90 -6.59 6.15 18.72
C LEU A 90 -6.03 4.73 18.61
N GLN A 91 -4.71 4.55 18.77
CA GLN A 91 -4.01 3.28 18.51
C GLN A 91 -4.38 2.68 17.14
N CYS A 92 -4.55 3.57 16.15
CA CYS A 92 -5.02 3.23 14.82
C CYS A 92 -4.21 4.02 13.80
N PHE A 93 -3.29 3.33 13.15
CA PHE A 93 -2.54 3.87 12.01
C PHE A 93 -3.18 3.40 10.71
N PRO A 94 -3.07 4.18 9.62
CA PRO A 94 -3.46 3.70 8.30
C PRO A 94 -2.73 2.38 8.01
N ASN A 95 -3.47 1.40 7.49
CA ASN A 95 -2.87 0.15 7.07
C ASN A 95 -1.82 0.44 6.00
N PRO A 96 -0.62 -0.17 6.07
CA PRO A 96 0.27 -0.25 4.92
C PRO A 96 -0.49 -1.11 3.89
N LEU A 97 -1.18 -0.46 2.97
CA LEU A 97 -1.98 -1.09 1.93
C LEU A 97 -1.00 -1.55 0.83
N ASP A 98 -0.16 -2.53 1.16
CA ASP A 98 0.57 -3.33 0.18
C ASP A 98 -0.42 -4.26 -0.58
N ILE A 99 -1.50 -3.68 -1.10
CA ILE A 99 -2.29 -4.31 -2.15
C ILE A 99 -1.45 -4.17 -3.42
N GLY A 100 -0.57 -5.15 -3.62
CA GLY A 100 0.12 -5.32 -4.90
C GLY A 100 -0.93 -5.55 -5.99
N VAL A 101 -1.19 -4.53 -6.81
CA VAL A 101 -1.97 -4.72 -8.04
C VAL A 101 -1.08 -5.45 -9.04
N THR A 102 -1.17 -6.79 -9.07
CA THR A 102 -0.48 -7.60 -10.06
C THR A 102 -1.19 -7.46 -11.41
N VAL A 103 -0.65 -6.62 -12.28
CA VAL A 103 -1.12 -6.49 -13.67
C VAL A 103 -0.39 -7.51 -14.53
N LEU A 104 -1.11 -8.54 -15.00
CA LEU A 104 -0.58 -9.53 -15.95
C LEU A 104 -0.63 -8.95 -17.37
N PHE A 105 0.53 -8.63 -17.93
CA PHE A 105 0.63 -8.26 -19.35
C PHE A 105 0.94 -9.48 -20.20
N LEU A 106 0.08 -9.78 -21.18
CA LEU A 106 0.40 -10.78 -22.19
C LEU A 106 1.50 -10.23 -23.12
N LYS A 107 2.71 -10.79 -23.04
CA LYS A 107 3.79 -10.45 -23.97
C LYS A 107 3.41 -10.91 -25.39
N LYS A 108 3.15 -9.96 -26.29
CA LYS A 108 2.91 -10.26 -27.71
C LYS A 108 4.19 -10.84 -28.34
N GLY A 109 4.12 -12.07 -28.86
CA GLY A 109 5.20 -12.70 -29.63
C GLY A 109 5.66 -14.09 -29.19
N LYS A 110 5.04 -14.72 -28.19
CA LYS A 110 5.32 -16.14 -27.88
C LYS A 110 4.49 -17.05 -28.79
N THR A 111 4.88 -17.18 -30.06
CA THR A 111 4.40 -18.26 -30.93
C THR A 111 5.03 -19.56 -30.43
N ASN A 112 4.22 -20.45 -29.85
CA ASN A 112 4.62 -21.84 -29.67
C ASN A 112 4.79 -22.43 -31.08
N ARG A 113 6.04 -22.66 -31.51
CA ARG A 113 6.31 -23.61 -32.58
C ARG A 113 6.30 -24.98 -31.89
N ASN A 114 5.31 -25.79 -32.24
CA ASN A 114 5.30 -27.23 -31.94
C ASN A 114 6.57 -27.89 -32.48
#